data_AF-R6DXI0-F1
#
_entry.id   AF-R6DXI0-F1
#
_cell.length_a   1.000
_cell.length_b   1.000
_cell.length_c   1.000
_cell.angle_alpha   90.00
_cell.angle_beta   90.00
_cell.angle_gamma   90.00
#
_symmetry.space_group_name_H-M   'P 1'
#
loop_
_entity.id
_entity.type
_entity.pdbx_description
1 polymer ?
#
loop_
_entity_poly.entity_id
_entity_poly.type
_entity_poly.pdbx_seq_one_letter_code
_entity_poly.pdbx_strand_id
1 'polypeptide(L)'
;MIKINIQLFGGRGASSGANTSNKPSALEVFKESANQFKRALQNGKENKAAIVEYTDVTGKTVKRYWDGSTYRDRPSSMYNSLSNKDMSGTFKSKFEEPKDWRKRSKSK
;
A
#
# COMPACT_ATOMS: atom_id res chain seq x y z
N MET A 1 -35.96 6.49 30.95
CA MET A 1 -34.63 6.14 31.52
C MET A 1 -33.69 5.79 30.38
N ILE A 2 -32.67 6.61 30.12
CA ILE A 2 -31.71 6.43 29.04
C ILE A 2 -30.47 5.75 29.62
N LYS A 3 -30.13 4.55 29.14
CA LYS A 3 -28.89 3.86 29.51
C LYS A 3 -27.77 4.35 28.60
N ILE A 4 -26.91 5.22 29.11
CA ILE A 4 -25.69 5.65 28.45
C ILE A 4 -24.62 4.58 28.71
N ASN A 5 -24.17 3.88 27.67
CA ASN A 5 -23.06 2.94 27.75
C ASN A 5 -21.75 3.73 27.57
N ILE A 6 -21.12 4.10 28.68
CA ILE A 6 -19.77 4.67 28.70
C ILE A 6 -18.80 3.49 28.67
N GLN A 7 -18.48 2.99 27.48
CA GLN A 7 -17.36 2.06 27.34
C GLN A 7 -16.06 2.86 27.25
N LEU A 8 -15.32 2.74 28.35
CA LEU A 8 -14.03 3.29 28.69
C LEU A 8 -13.02 3.31 27.52
N PHE A 9 -12.63 4.52 27.13
CA PHE A 9 -11.27 4.78 26.67
C PHE A 9 -10.32 4.53 27.83
N GLY A 10 -9.41 3.56 27.71
CA GLY A 10 -8.32 3.38 28.68
C GLY A 10 -7.94 1.92 28.91
N GLY A 11 -7.08 1.39 28.04
CA GLY A 11 -6.52 0.05 28.19
C GLY A 11 -5.18 -0.07 27.48
N ARG A 12 -4.18 0.66 27.96
CA ARG A 12 -2.77 0.34 27.69
C ARG A 12 -2.48 -1.01 28.34
N GLY A 13 -2.05 -1.99 27.54
CA GLY A 13 -1.46 -3.24 28.02
C GLY A 13 -2.41 -4.43 28.02
N ALA A 14 -2.45 -5.15 26.90
CA ALA A 14 -2.80 -6.57 26.88
C ALA A 14 -1.58 -7.34 26.38
N SER A 15 -0.74 -7.75 27.33
CA SER A 15 0.09 -8.94 27.20
C SER A 15 -0.85 -10.14 27.23
N SER A 16 -1.00 -10.83 26.10
CA SER A 16 -1.68 -12.13 26.07
C SER A 16 -1.31 -12.92 24.82
N GLY A 17 -0.50 -13.96 25.01
CA GLY A 17 -0.35 -15.09 24.10
C GLY A 17 0.68 -14.87 22.99
N ALA A 18 1.90 -15.36 23.21
CA ALA A 18 2.81 -15.75 22.12
C ALA A 18 2.22 -16.97 21.39
N ASN A 19 1.10 -16.77 20.71
CA ASN A 19 0.81 -17.55 19.52
C ASN A 19 1.83 -17.08 18.51
N THR A 20 2.83 -17.91 18.23
CA THR A 20 3.75 -17.75 17.10
C THR A 20 2.89 -17.86 15.84
N SER A 21 2.14 -16.81 15.52
CA SER A 21 1.32 -16.79 14.33
C SER A 21 2.32 -16.80 13.19
N ASN A 22 2.25 -17.83 12.37
CA ASN A 22 2.94 -17.94 11.08
C ASN A 22 2.57 -16.82 10.08
N LYS A 23 1.91 -15.76 10.55
CA LYS A 23 1.53 -14.57 9.81
C LYS A 23 2.62 -13.50 9.98
N PRO A 24 2.89 -12.70 8.95
CA PRO A 24 3.83 -11.60 9.05
C PRO A 24 3.37 -10.58 10.10
N SER A 25 4.32 -10.00 10.83
CA SER A 25 4.05 -8.89 11.73
C SER A 25 3.58 -7.65 10.97
N ALA A 26 2.84 -6.75 11.64
CA ALA A 26 2.39 -5.49 11.04
C ALA A 26 3.56 -4.65 10.48
N LEU A 27 4.73 -4.70 11.13
CA LEU A 27 5.93 -4.02 10.66
C LEU A 27 6.51 -4.64 9.38
N GLU A 28 6.53 -5.96 9.27
CA GLU A 28 6.93 -6.66 8.05
C GLU A 28 6.00 -6.30 6.87
N VAL A 29 4.69 -6.31 7.11
CA VAL A 29 3.68 -5.90 6.11
C VAL A 29 3.89 -4.44 5.66
N PHE A 30 4.13 -3.53 6.61
CA PHE A 30 4.38 -2.13 6.31
C PHE A 30 5.64 -1.92 5.46
N LYS A 31 6.76 -2.57 5.84
CA LYS A 31 8.03 -2.50 5.09
C LYS A 31 7.86 -3.00 3.66
N GLU A 32 7.17 -4.11 3.48
CA GLU A 32 6.95 -4.69 2.16
C GLU A 32 6.05 -3.80 1.29
N SER A 33 4.93 -3.30 1.84
CA SER A 33 4.06 -2.36 1.13
C SER A 33 4.83 -1.08 0.72
N ALA A 34 5.71 -0.57 1.58
CA ALA A 34 6.55 0.58 1.25
C ALA A 34 7.58 0.29 0.13
N ASN A 35 8.17 -0.91 0.12
CA ASN A 35 9.07 -1.32 -0.96
C ASN A 35 8.31 -1.47 -2.29
N GLN A 36 7.13 -2.07 -2.27
CA GLN A 36 6.28 -2.24 -3.44
C GLN A 36 5.80 -0.91 -3.99
N PHE A 37 5.47 0.05 -3.11
CA PHE A 37 5.17 1.42 -3.51
C PHE A 37 6.34 2.06 -4.28
N LYS A 38 7.57 2.00 -3.74
CA LYS A 38 8.75 2.54 -4.41
C LYS A 38 8.97 1.91 -5.78
N ARG A 39 8.85 0.57 -5.88
CA ARG A 39 8.98 -0.16 -7.15
C ARG A 39 7.88 0.21 -8.15
N ALA A 40 6.64 0.37 -7.70
CA ALA A 40 5.53 0.79 -8.55
C ALA A 40 5.78 2.18 -9.17
N LEU A 41 6.26 3.13 -8.36
CA LEU A 41 6.60 4.46 -8.85
C LEU A 41 7.77 4.45 -9.82
N GLN A 42 8.82 3.67 -9.53
CA GLN A 42 9.96 3.52 -10.42
C GLN A 42 9.54 2.92 -11.77
N ASN A 43 8.79 1.80 -11.74
CA ASN A 43 8.29 1.18 -12.95
C ASN A 43 7.36 2.12 -13.73
N GLY A 44 6.53 2.92 -13.03
CA GLY A 44 5.73 3.96 -13.67
C GLY A 44 6.58 4.99 -14.42
N LYS A 45 7.71 5.40 -13.84
CA LYS A 45 8.66 6.31 -14.53
C LYS A 45 9.29 5.65 -15.74
N GLU A 46 9.78 4.41 -15.60
CA GLU A 46 10.41 3.64 -16.67
C GLU A 46 9.44 3.37 -17.84
N ASN A 47 8.18 3.09 -17.53
CA ASN A 47 7.11 2.86 -18.52
C ASN A 47 6.47 4.16 -19.02
N LYS A 48 6.99 5.34 -18.63
CA LYS A 48 6.44 6.62 -19.07
C LYS A 48 4.94 6.76 -18.80
N ALA A 49 4.47 6.26 -17.66
CA ALA A 49 3.05 6.23 -17.35
C ALA A 49 2.58 7.54 -16.70
N ALA A 50 1.43 8.08 -17.15
CA ALA A 50 0.83 9.24 -16.49
C ALA A 50 0.15 8.85 -15.15
N ILE A 51 -0.31 7.61 -15.05
CA ILE A 51 -1.00 7.07 -13.89
C ILE A 51 -0.34 5.75 -13.49
N VAL A 52 -0.05 5.59 -12.20
CA VAL A 52 0.39 4.32 -11.61
C VAL A 52 -0.73 3.79 -10.74
N GLU A 53 -1.26 2.64 -11.09
CA GLU A 53 -2.26 1.90 -10.30
C GLU A 53 -1.61 0.61 -9.84
N TYR A 54 -1.41 0.45 -8.53
CA TYR A 54 -0.82 -0.78 -8.00
C TYR A 54 -1.63 -1.35 -6.84
N THR A 55 -1.64 -2.67 -6.73
CA THR A 55 -2.22 -3.39 -5.59
C THR A 55 -1.08 -3.97 -4.75
N ASP A 56 -1.02 -3.60 -3.48
CA ASP A 56 0.01 -4.06 -2.54
C ASP A 56 -0.31 -5.43 -1.92
N VAL A 57 0.61 -5.94 -1.08
CA VAL A 57 0.43 -7.18 -0.32
C VAL A 57 -0.83 -7.23 0.55
N THR A 58 -1.39 -6.07 0.94
CA THR A 58 -2.61 -6.03 1.76
C THR A 58 -3.88 -6.17 0.91
N GLY A 59 -3.73 -6.23 -0.42
CA GLY A 59 -4.84 -6.21 -1.36
C GLY A 59 -5.39 -4.80 -1.61
N LYS A 60 -4.74 -3.76 -1.07
CA LYS A 60 -5.17 -2.38 -1.26
C LYS A 60 -4.66 -1.87 -2.61
N THR A 61 -5.58 -1.43 -3.46
CA THR A 61 -5.24 -0.71 -4.69
C THR A 61 -5.02 0.77 -4.39
N VAL A 62 -3.89 1.29 -4.84
CA VAL A 62 -3.50 2.70 -4.72
C VAL A 62 -3.26 3.24 -6.12
N LYS A 63 -3.78 4.45 -6.38
CA LYS A 63 -3.52 5.19 -7.61
C LYS A 63 -2.65 6.39 -7.33
N ARG A 64 -1.73 6.68 -8.24
CA ARG A 64 -0.89 7.86 -8.21
C ARG A 64 -0.83 8.53 -9.57
N TYR A 65 -0.80 9.85 -9.56
CA TYR A 65 -0.92 10.70 -10.75
C TYR A 65 0.37 11.50 -10.92
N TRP A 66 0.89 11.52 -12.13
CA TRP A 66 2.08 12.27 -12.46
C TRP A 66 1.80 13.78 -12.46
N ASP A 67 2.53 14.56 -11.65
CA ASP A 67 2.38 16.02 -11.53
C ASP A 67 3.38 16.82 -12.38
N GLY A 68 4.22 16.16 -13.18
CA GLY A 68 5.34 16.77 -13.92
C GLY A 68 6.69 16.65 -13.22
N SER A 69 6.72 16.31 -11.93
CA SER A 69 7.95 16.10 -11.15
C SER A 69 7.97 14.75 -10.42
N THR A 70 6.82 14.35 -9.89
CA THR A 70 6.65 13.15 -9.09
C THR A 70 5.20 12.65 -9.16
N TYR A 71 4.96 11.53 -8.49
CA TYR A 71 3.65 10.92 -8.38
C TYR A 71 2.93 11.40 -7.12
N ARG A 72 1.71 11.93 -7.29
CA ARG A 72 0.84 12.45 -6.23
C ARG A 72 -0.39 11.58 -6.03
N ASP A 73 -1.05 11.71 -4.89
CA ASP A 73 -2.29 11.00 -4.53
C ASP A 73 -3.54 11.53 -5.23
N ARG A 74 -3.57 12.81 -5.62
CA ARG A 74 -4.81 13.43 -6.13
C ARG A 74 -4.83 13.47 -7.66
N PRO A 75 -6.00 13.18 -8.28
CA PRO A 75 -6.17 13.36 -9.72
C PRO A 75 -6.00 14.82 -10.16
N SER A 76 -6.41 15.78 -9.31
CA SER A 76 -6.24 17.21 -9.57
C SER A 76 -4.79 17.68 -9.55
N SER A 77 -3.87 16.86 -9.02
CA SER A 77 -2.43 17.11 -9.10
C SER A 77 -1.85 16.79 -10.48
N MET A 78 -2.62 16.12 -11.34
CA MET A 78 -2.20 15.84 -12.70
C MET A 78 -2.11 17.16 -13.46
N TYR A 79 -0.88 17.65 -13.66
CA TYR A 79 -0.64 18.97 -14.23
C TYR A 79 -1.01 18.97 -15.71
N ASN A 80 -1.76 19.99 -16.15
CA ASN A 80 -2.33 20.06 -17.50
C ASN A 80 -1.23 20.08 -18.58
N SER A 81 -1.04 18.91 -19.19
CA SER A 81 -0.94 18.62 -20.64
C SER A 81 0.15 19.27 -21.52
N LEU A 82 0.85 20.35 -21.16
CA LEU A 82 1.82 20.97 -22.07
C LEU A 82 3.28 20.54 -21.85
N SER A 83 3.62 20.08 -20.64
CA SER A 83 5.00 19.66 -20.29
C SER A 83 5.20 18.14 -20.16
N ASN A 84 4.14 17.34 -20.24
CA ASN A 84 4.18 15.88 -20.06
C ASN A 84 4.04 15.11 -21.40
N LYS A 85 4.59 15.66 -22.50
CA LYS A 85 4.60 14.95 -23.80
C LYS A 85 5.22 13.54 -23.69
N ASP A 86 6.05 13.32 -22.67
CA ASP A 86 6.76 12.07 -22.46
C ASP A 86 6.03 11.05 -21.59
N MET A 87 4.93 11.40 -20.89
CA MET A 87 4.21 10.46 -20.02
C MET A 87 2.73 10.32 -20.37
N SER A 88 2.28 9.09 -20.61
CA SER A 88 0.92 8.77 -21.05
C SER A 88 0.45 7.41 -20.54
N GLY A 89 -0.87 7.18 -20.54
CA GLY A 89 -1.44 5.88 -20.17
C GLY A 89 -1.37 5.55 -18.67
N THR A 90 -1.76 4.31 -18.35
CA THR A 90 -1.80 3.79 -16.98
C THR A 90 -0.93 2.54 -16.86
N PHE A 91 0.05 2.59 -15.96
CA PHE A 91 0.80 1.40 -15.56
C PHE A 91 0.06 0.70 -14.42
N LYS A 92 -0.28 -0.58 -14.64
CA LYS A 92 -0.95 -1.41 -13.65
C LYS A 92 -0.01 -2.48 -13.13
N SER A 93 0.15 -2.58 -11.82
CA SER A 93 0.90 -3.68 -11.19
C SER A 93 0.16 -4.30 -10.02
N LYS A 94 0.33 -5.62 -9.86
CA LYS A 94 -0.19 -6.36 -8.71
C LYS A 94 0.99 -7.06 -8.06
N PHE A 95 1.22 -6.76 -6.80
CA PHE A 95 2.27 -7.41 -6.03
C PHE A 95 1.69 -8.57 -5.23
N GLU A 96 2.41 -9.69 -5.23
CA GLU A 96 2.07 -10.83 -4.40
C GLU A 96 2.77 -10.75 -3.04
N GLU A 97 2.23 -11.48 -2.07
CA GLU A 97 2.92 -11.72 -0.80
C GLU A 97 4.26 -12.44 -1.03
N PRO A 98 5.32 -12.07 -0.28
CA PRO A 98 6.59 -12.78 -0.30
C PRO A 98 6.43 -14.29 -0.07
N LYS A 99 7.19 -15.09 -0.84
CA LYS A 99 7.16 -16.56 -0.76
C LYS A 99 7.40 -17.08 0.65
N ASP A 100 8.23 -16.39 1.44
CA ASP A 100 8.55 -16.78 2.81
C ASP A 100 7.35 -16.63 3.76
N TRP A 101 6.43 -15.69 3.50
CA TRP A 101 5.18 -15.57 4.26
C TRP A 101 4.19 -16.67 3.88
N ARG A 102 4.12 -17.03 2.59
CA ARG A 102 3.32 -18.17 2.11
C ARG A 102 3.81 -19.52 2.63
N LYS A 103 5.10 -19.68 2.93
CA LYS A 103 5.66 -20.92 3.51
C LYS A 103 5.33 -21.06 4.99
N ARG A 104 5.40 -19.96 5.76
CA ARG A 104 5.01 -19.96 7.17
C ARG A 104 3.55 -20.42 7.33
N SER A 105 2.63 -19.97 6.49
CA SER A 105 1.21 -20.37 6.58
C SER A 105 0.93 -21.84 6.24
N LYS A 106 1.86 -22.55 5.58
CA LYS A 106 1.72 -23.97 5.19
C LYS A 106 2.36 -24.97 6.17
N SER A 107 3.14 -24.49 7.15
CA SER A 107 3.65 -25.35 8.21
C SER A 107 2.53 -25.55 9.24
N LYS A 108 1.67 -26.54 9.00
CA LYS A 108 0.63 -26.99 9.92
C LYS A 108 0.70 -28.50 10.03
#